data_AF-A0A0C2GPP4-F1
#
_entry.id   AF-A0A0C2GPP4-F1
#
_cell.length_a   1.000
_cell.length_b   1.000
_cell.length_c   1.000
_cell.angle_alpha   90.00
_cell.angle_beta   90.00
_cell.angle_gamma   90.00
#
_symmetry.space_group_name_H-M   'P 1'
#
loop_
_entity.id
_entity.type
_entity.pdbx_description
1 polymer ?
#
loop_
_entity_poly.entity_id
_entity_poly.type
_entity_poly.pdbx_seq_one_letter_code
_entity_poly.pdbx_strand_id
1 'polypeptide(L)' 'MKPYVLDDQICEECIREPNGGRHAPFFCPHLECLQYYCESCWTSMHGSPSREHHKPLVKEA' A
#
# COMPACT_ATOMS: atom_id res chain seq x y z
N MET A 1 15.66 24.13 6.84
CA MET A 1 15.64 22.65 6.93
C MET A 1 14.18 22.26 6.73
N LYS A 2 13.81 21.64 5.61
CA LYS A 2 12.41 21.22 5.42
C LYS A 2 12.12 20.11 6.45
N PRO A 3 11.04 20.18 7.23
CA PRO A 3 10.66 19.07 8.09
C PRO A 3 10.28 17.95 7.15
N TYR A 4 11.14 16.94 7.05
CA TYR A 4 10.83 15.74 6.28
C TYR A 4 9.57 15.17 6.93
N VAL A 5 8.43 15.35 6.24
CA VAL A 5 7.16 14.71 6.53
C VAL A 5 7.46 13.21 6.47
N LEU A 6 7.79 12.66 7.63
CA LEU A 6 7.81 11.25 7.91
C LEU A 6 6.43 10.95 8.50
N ASP A 7 5.40 10.90 7.66
CA ASP A 7 4.17 10.16 7.93
C ASP A 7 3.25 10.23 6.70
N ASP A 8 2.32 9.31 6.57
CA ASP A 8 1.54 8.99 5.37
C ASP A 8 2.33 8.24 4.28
N GLN A 9 2.51 6.94 4.50
CA GLN A 9 2.81 6.02 3.40
C GLN A 9 1.71 6.15 2.35
N ILE A 10 2.09 6.21 1.08
CA ILE A 10 1.15 6.42 -0.01
C ILE A 10 1.12 5.18 -0.89
N CYS A 11 -0.07 4.82 -1.36
CA CYS A 11 -0.29 3.69 -2.23
C CYS A 11 0.49 3.89 -3.52
N GLU A 12 1.46 3.01 -3.77
CA GLU A 12 2.34 3.12 -4.93
C GLU A 12 1.57 2.93 -6.24
N GLU A 13 0.50 2.13 -6.21
CA GLU A 13 -0.42 1.98 -7.34
C GLU A 13 -1.19 3.26 -7.64
N CYS A 14 -1.66 3.98 -6.61
CA CYS A 14 -2.40 5.22 -6.80
C CYS A 14 -1.48 6.41 -7.14
N ILE A 15 -0.21 6.38 -6.71
CA ILE A 15 0.79 7.38 -7.11
C ILE A 15 1.06 7.33 -8.61
N ARG A 16 1.04 6.14 -9.20
CA ARG A 16 1.22 5.95 -10.64
C ARG A 16 0.04 6.50 -11.46
N GLU A 17 -1.11 6.72 -10.83
CA GLU A 17 -2.31 7.25 -11.47
C GLU A 17 -2.38 8.79 -11.43
N PRO A 18 -3.00 9.44 -12.42
CA PRO A 18 -3.09 10.90 -12.49
C PRO A 18 -3.88 11.55 -11.34
N ASN A 19 -4.64 10.76 -10.56
CA ASN A 19 -5.52 11.25 -9.50
C ASN A 19 -4.85 11.45 -8.14
N GLY A 20 -3.52 11.32 -8.06
CA GLY A 20 -2.75 11.61 -6.84
C GLY A 20 -2.86 10.48 -5.80
N GLY A 21 -1.71 10.14 -5.22
CA GLY A 21 -1.59 8.99 -4.33
C GLY A 21 -2.53 9.03 -3.12
N ARG A 22 -3.07 7.87 -2.76
CA ARG A 22 -3.94 7.66 -1.59
C ARG A 22 -3.13 7.19 -0.39
N HIS A 23 -3.55 7.51 0.83
CA HIS A 23 -2.94 6.95 2.04
C HIS A 23 -2.96 5.41 2.03
N ALA A 24 -1.84 4.79 2.38
CA ALA A 24 -1.62 3.36 2.34
C ALA A 24 -1.25 2.78 3.71
N PRO A 25 -2.25 2.29 4.46
CA PRO A 25 -2.00 1.66 5.76
C PRO A 25 -1.45 0.23 5.65
N PHE A 26 -1.53 -0.40 4.47
CA PHE A 26 -1.18 -1.80 4.28
C PHE A 26 0.14 -1.95 3.53
N PHE A 27 1.07 -2.71 4.10
CA PHE A 27 2.30 -3.13 3.41
C PHE A 27 2.26 -4.62 3.11
N CYS A 28 2.54 -5.02 1.87
CA CYS A 28 2.67 -6.43 1.52
C CYS A 28 4.15 -6.87 1.56
N PRO A 29 4.56 -7.77 2.48
CA PRO A 29 5.95 -8.20 2.59
C PRO A 29 6.37 -9.27 1.55
N HIS A 30 5.45 -9.78 0.74
CA HIS A 30 5.76 -10.76 -0.30
C HIS A 30 6.53 -10.12 -1.45
N LEU A 31 7.58 -10.80 -1.95
CA LEU A 31 8.45 -10.28 -3.01
C LEU A 31 7.71 -9.89 -4.29
N GLU A 32 6.60 -10.58 -4.59
CA GLU A 32 5.75 -10.30 -5.75
C GLU A 32 5.05 -8.94 -5.67
N CYS A 33 4.95 -8.37 -4.46
CA CYS A 33 4.23 -7.12 -4.20
C CYS A 33 5.16 -6.05 -3.62
N LEU A 34 5.83 -6.34 -2.49
CA LEU A 34 6.82 -5.53 -1.76
C LEU A 34 6.61 -4.02 -1.83
N GLN A 35 5.38 -3.57 -1.56
CA GLN A 35 4.97 -2.18 -1.71
C GLN A 35 3.79 -1.83 -0.80
N TYR A 36 3.51 -0.54 -0.68
CA TYR A 36 2.39 0.00 0.10
C TYR A 36 1.10 0.10 -0.73
N TYR A 37 -0.01 -0.27 -0.09
CA TYR A 37 -1.35 -0.26 -0.69
C TYR A 37 -2.38 0.46 0.17
N CYS A 38 -3.27 1.21 -0.49
CA CYS A 38 -4.53 1.63 0.11
C CYS A 38 -5.51 0.44 0.19
N GLU A 39 -6.58 0.59 0.98
CA GLU A 39 -7.60 -0.46 1.14
C GLU A 39 -8.22 -0.92 -0.18
N SER A 40 -8.49 0.01 -1.10
CA SER A 40 -9.06 -0.32 -2.41
C SER A 40 -8.11 -1.16 -3.26
N CYS A 41 -6.84 -0.76 -3.36
CA CYS A 41 -5.84 -1.49 -4.13
C CYS A 41 -5.51 -2.84 -3.48
N TRP A 42 -5.46 -2.88 -2.14
CA TRP A 42 -5.27 -4.12 -1.40
C TRP A 42 -6.37 -5.13 -1.73
N THR A 43 -7.63 -4.77 -1.56
CA THR A 43 -8.76 -5.66 -1.82
C THR A 43 -8.84 -6.08 -3.29
N SER A 44 -8.56 -5.15 -4.21
CA SER A 44 -8.57 -5.45 -5.65
C SER A 44 -7.48 -6.45 -6.04
N MET A 45 -6.27 -6.33 -5.50
CA MET A 45 -5.13 -7.16 -5.90
C MET A 45 -4.97 -8.43 -5.06
N HIS A 46 -5.33 -8.38 -3.78
CA HIS A 46 -5.18 -9.47 -2.81
C HIS A 46 -6.50 -10.20 -2.52
N GLY A 47 -7.62 -9.76 -3.10
CA GLY A 47 -8.87 -10.53 -3.13
C GLY A 47 -8.89 -11.63 -4.19
N SER A 48 -7.87 -11.70 -5.05
CA SER A 48 -7.72 -12.77 -6.06
C SER A 48 -7.15 -14.05 -5.44
N PRO A 49 -7.55 -15.25 -5.90
CA PRO A 49 -7.09 -16.52 -5.30
C PRO A 49 -5.58 -16.74 -5.39
N SER A 50 -4.91 -16.10 -6.35
CA SER A 50 -3.43 -16.14 -6.45
C SER A 50 -2.72 -15.42 -5.31
N ARG A 51 -3.40 -14.50 -4.61
CA ARG A 51 -2.80 -13.59 -3.61
C ARG A 51 -3.58 -13.54 -2.31
N GLU A 52 -4.58 -14.41 -2.13
CA GLU A 52 -5.42 -14.49 -0.93
C GLU A 52 -4.62 -14.83 0.34
N HIS A 53 -3.46 -15.47 0.18
CA HIS A 53 -2.57 -15.85 1.28
C HIS A 53 -1.67 -14.70 1.76
N HIS A 54 -1.59 -13.59 1.03
CA HIS A 54 -0.80 -12.45 1.43
C HIS A 54 -1.45 -11.76 2.64
N LYS A 55 -0.67 -11.55 3.71
CA LYS A 55 -1.15 -10.84 4.90
C LYS A 55 -0.55 -9.44 4.95
N PRO A 56 -1.35 -8.38 5.10
CA PRO A 56 -0.83 -7.03 5.19
C PRO A 56 -0.14 -6.85 6.55
N LEU A 57 1.02 -6.19 6.52
CA LEU A 57 1.60 -5.60 7.73
C LEU A 57 1.00 -4.20 7.88
N VAL A 58 0.31 -3.98 9.00
CA VAL A 58 -0.16 -2.66 9.42
C VAL A 58 0.85 -2.07 10.38
N LYS A 59 1.23 -0.81 10.17
CA LYS A 59 1.98 -0.04 11.16
C LYS A 59 0.99 0.32 12.27
N GLU A 60 1.03 -0.40 13.38
CA GLU A 60 0.32 0.03 14.58
C GLU A 60 0.93 1.38 15.02
N ALA A 61 0.08 2.40 15.16
CA ALA A 61 0.46 3.77 15.46
C ALA A 61 0.80 3.96 16.94
#